data_AF-A0A1A9J1U1-F1
#
_entry.id   AF-A0A1A9J1U1-F1
#
_cell.length_a   1.000
_cell.length_b   1.000
_cell.length_c   1.000
_cell.angle_alpha   90.00
_cell.angle_beta   90.00
_cell.angle_gamma   90.00
#
_symmetry.space_group_name_H-M   'P 1'
#
loop_
_entity.id
_entity.type
_entity.pdbx_description
1 polymer ?
#
loop_
_entity_poly.entity_id
_entity_poly.type
_entity_poly.pdbx_seq_one_letter_code
_entity_poly.pdbx_strand_id
1 'polypeptide(L)'
;MIRTCWELGRLPEFADLKLWKWAHMLGFRGHFSTKSRRYSTTLGALRAARRAWRTEQARAHADPPESDPTTTLVVGHWDYLGSGYSPGAALLAASVWHRRELERQFAAEGGC
;
A
#
# COMPACT_ATOMS: atom_id res chain seq x y z
N MET A 1 -8.15 -18.84 -2.05
CA MET A 1 -7.67 -18.71 -0.66
C MET A 1 -8.66 -19.29 0.32
N ILE A 2 -9.83 -18.68 0.58
CA ILE A 2 -10.84 -19.25 1.50
C ILE A 2 -11.29 -20.66 1.07
N ARG A 3 -11.65 -20.83 -0.20
CA ARG A 3 -12.03 -22.14 -0.77
C ARG A 3 -10.93 -23.20 -0.57
N THR A 4 -9.69 -22.82 -0.83
CA THR A 4 -8.52 -23.69 -0.69
C THR A 4 -8.29 -24.10 0.77
N CYS A 5 -8.52 -23.20 1.74
CA CYS A 5 -8.48 -23.54 3.16
C CYS A 5 -9.60 -24.50 3.58
N TRP A 6 -10.77 -24.41 2.95
CA TRP A 6 -11.86 -25.37 3.18
C TRP A 6 -11.55 -26.74 2.59
N GLU A 7 -10.96 -26.81 1.40
CA GLU A 7 -10.53 -28.05 0.76
C GLU A 7 -9.43 -28.75 1.59
N LEU A 8 -8.39 -28.01 1.99
CA LEU A 8 -7.29 -28.56 2.80
C LEU A 8 -7.72 -28.91 4.23
N GLY A 9 -8.67 -28.16 4.80
CA GLY A 9 -9.21 -28.44 6.12
C GLY A 9 -10.00 -29.74 6.23
N ARG A 10 -10.31 -30.40 5.10
CA ARG A 10 -10.93 -31.74 5.06
C ARG A 10 -9.91 -32.89 5.16
N LEU A 11 -8.62 -32.61 4.99
CA LEU A 11 -7.58 -33.63 5.02
C LEU A 11 -7.12 -33.89 6.47
N PRO A 12 -7.05 -35.16 6.93
CA PRO A 12 -6.65 -35.48 8.30
C PRO A 12 -5.25 -34.97 8.67
N GLU A 13 -4.34 -34.93 7.70
CA GLU A 13 -2.95 -34.47 7.84
C GLU A 13 -2.83 -32.98 8.20
N PHE A 14 -3.88 -32.19 8.01
CA PHE A 14 -3.90 -30.75 8.32
C PHE A 14 -4.92 -30.38 9.41
N ALA A 15 -5.44 -31.37 10.15
CA ALA A 15 -6.47 -31.16 11.15
C ALA A 15 -6.03 -30.23 12.30
N ASP A 16 -4.75 -30.30 12.68
CA ASP A 16 -4.10 -29.50 13.71
C ASP A 16 -4.00 -28.00 13.33
N LEU A 17 -3.86 -27.69 12.03
CA LEU A 17 -3.77 -26.33 11.49
C LEU A 17 -5.09 -25.55 11.58
N LYS A 18 -6.23 -26.24 11.76
CA LYS A 18 -7.57 -25.65 11.93
C LYS A 18 -7.91 -24.63 10.82
N LEU A 19 -7.52 -24.92 9.58
CA LEU A 19 -7.63 -24.00 8.44
C LEU A 19 -9.07 -23.51 8.19
N TRP A 20 -10.05 -24.39 8.41
CA TRP A 20 -11.47 -24.04 8.27
C TRP A 20 -11.90 -22.94 9.27
N LYS A 21 -11.41 -23.01 10.51
CA LYS A 21 -11.74 -22.06 11.59
C LYS A 21 -11.23 -20.65 11.28
N TRP A 22 -10.07 -20.53 10.64
CA TRP A 22 -9.39 -19.25 10.40
C TRP A 22 -9.56 -18.71 8.97
N ALA A 23 -10.29 -19.42 8.10
CA ALA A 23 -10.42 -19.04 6.69
C ALA A 23 -10.97 -17.61 6.51
N HIS A 24 -11.89 -17.18 7.38
CA HIS A 24 -12.48 -15.83 7.36
C HIS A 24 -11.45 -14.72 7.69
N MET A 25 -10.33 -15.04 8.35
CA MET A 25 -9.26 -14.06 8.64
C MET A 25 -8.32 -13.81 7.46
N LEU A 26 -8.40 -14.63 6.41
CA LEU A 26 -7.56 -14.50 5.20
C LEU A 26 -8.10 -13.48 4.19
N GLY A 27 -9.15 -12.72 4.55
CA GLY A 27 -9.86 -11.83 3.63
C GLY A 27 -10.08 -10.39 4.10
N PHE A 28 -9.86 -10.05 5.38
CA PHE A 28 -10.11 -8.69 5.87
C PHE A 28 -9.29 -8.37 7.12
N ARG A 29 -8.71 -7.15 7.19
CA ARG A 29 -7.99 -6.62 8.37
C ARG A 29 -6.69 -7.33 8.84
N GLY A 30 -5.91 -7.99 7.99
CA GLY A 30 -4.51 -8.23 8.40
C GLY A 30 -3.58 -9.12 7.57
N HIS A 31 -4.06 -10.09 6.81
CA HIS A 31 -3.15 -11.05 6.15
C HIS A 31 -3.49 -11.23 4.68
N PHE A 32 -3.07 -10.26 3.86
CA PHE A 32 -3.19 -10.29 2.40
C PHE A 32 -2.18 -11.24 1.75
N SER A 33 -1.10 -11.59 2.45
CA SER A 33 -0.08 -12.52 1.95
C SER A 33 0.33 -13.50 3.02
N THR A 34 0.30 -14.80 2.71
CA THR A 34 1.04 -15.81 3.46
C THR A 34 2.50 -15.80 3.00
N LYS A 35 3.43 -15.69 3.95
CA LYS A 35 4.88 -15.74 3.67
C LYS A 35 5.41 -17.12 4.03
N SER A 36 5.79 -17.91 3.04
CA SER A 36 6.59 -19.12 3.25
C SER A 36 8.08 -18.78 3.24
N ARG A 37 8.90 -19.48 4.03
CA ARG A 37 10.35 -19.24 4.02
C ARG A 37 11.01 -19.64 2.71
N ARG A 38 10.52 -20.71 2.07
CA ARG A 38 11.14 -21.31 0.87
C ARG A 38 10.66 -20.69 -0.45
N TYR A 39 9.43 -20.19 -0.49
CA TYR A 39 8.82 -19.73 -1.75
C TYR A 39 8.46 -18.23 -1.76
N SER A 40 8.53 -17.53 -0.62
CA SER A 40 8.19 -16.10 -0.58
C SER A 40 9.44 -15.23 -0.47
N THR A 41 9.54 -14.23 -1.35
CA THR A 41 10.54 -13.16 -1.25
C THR A 41 10.19 -12.19 -0.11
N THR A 42 11.13 -11.33 0.27
CA THR A 42 10.89 -10.32 1.30
C THR A 42 10.18 -9.10 0.70
N LEU A 43 9.31 -8.45 1.47
CA LEU A 43 8.74 -7.15 1.08
C LEU A 43 9.85 -6.11 0.84
N GLY A 44 10.99 -6.23 1.52
CA GLY A 44 12.18 -5.41 1.28
C GLY A 44 12.72 -5.58 -0.13
N ALA A 45 12.90 -6.83 -0.59
CA ALA A 45 13.34 -7.13 -1.95
C ALA A 45 12.36 -6.62 -3.00
N LEU A 46 11.05 -6.81 -2.79
CA LEU A 46 10.02 -6.28 -3.70
C LEU A 46 10.01 -4.74 -3.75
N ARG A 47 10.16 -4.07 -2.61
CA ARG A 47 10.27 -2.60 -2.56
C ARG A 47 11.55 -2.12 -3.24
N ALA A 48 12.67 -2.81 -3.08
CA ALA A 48 13.93 -2.48 -3.75
C ALA A 48 13.81 -2.63 -5.27
N ALA A 49 13.28 -3.75 -5.75
CA ALA A 49 13.02 -3.97 -7.17
C ALA A 49 12.10 -2.88 -7.76
N ARG A 50 11.04 -2.50 -7.03
CA ARG A 50 10.16 -1.42 -7.45
C ARG A 50 10.85 -0.06 -7.50
N ARG A 51 11.73 0.26 -6.54
CA ARG A 51 12.53 1.49 -6.56
C ARG A 51 13.46 1.52 -7.77
N ALA A 52 14.20 0.43 -8.00
CA ALA A 52 15.11 0.32 -9.15
C ALA A 52 14.35 0.53 -10.47
N TRP A 53 13.21 -0.14 -10.64
CA TRP A 53 12.37 0.04 -11.82
C TRP A 53 11.84 1.48 -11.97
N ARG A 54 11.38 2.12 -10.88
CA ARG A 54 10.96 3.53 -10.90
C ARG A 54 12.10 4.47 -11.29
N THR A 55 13.32 4.23 -10.80
CA THR A 55 14.50 5.01 -11.15
C THR A 55 14.85 4.85 -12.62
N GLU A 56 14.79 3.63 -13.15
CA GLU A 56 15.04 3.36 -14.56
C GLU A 56 13.99 4.02 -15.46
N GLN A 57 12.71 3.90 -15.11
CA GLN A 57 11.64 4.60 -15.83
C GLN A 57 11.81 6.12 -15.81
N ALA A 58 12.23 6.69 -14.66
CA ALA A 58 12.47 8.13 -14.57
C ALA A 58 13.65 8.57 -15.46
N ARG A 59 14.70 7.75 -15.58
CA ARG A 59 15.82 7.98 -16.50
C ARG A 59 15.42 7.86 -17.97
N ALA A 60 14.56 6.90 -18.30
CA ALA A 60 14.06 6.72 -19.66
C ALA A 60 13.08 7.83 -20.11
N HIS A 61 12.39 8.47 -19.16
CA HIS A 61 11.44 9.54 -19.43
C HIS A 61 12.02 10.96 -19.34
N ALA A 62 13.16 11.13 -18.68
CA ALA A 62 13.90 12.37 -18.70
C ALA A 62 14.96 12.24 -19.78
N ASP A 63 14.83 12.93 -20.93
CA ASP A 63 15.96 13.16 -21.83
C ASP A 63 17.04 13.88 -21.01
N PRO A 64 18.13 13.21 -20.58
CA PRO A 64 19.16 13.88 -19.82
C PRO A 64 20.07 14.59 -20.83
N PRO A 65 20.54 15.83 -20.56
CA PRO A 65 21.75 16.28 -21.24
C PRO A 65 22.86 15.26 -20.98
N GLU A 66 23.68 15.00 -22.00
CA GLU A 66 24.76 14.01 -21.99
C GLU A 66 25.53 14.03 -20.65
N SER A 67 25.41 12.95 -19.88
CA SER A 67 25.97 12.86 -18.53
C SER A 67 27.48 12.66 -18.63
N ASP A 68 28.23 13.75 -18.48
CA ASP A 68 29.67 13.72 -18.27
C ASP A 68 30.00 12.90 -16.99
N PRO A 69 30.81 11.82 -17.07
CA PRO A 69 31.13 10.96 -15.92
C PRO A 69 31.90 11.67 -14.78
N THR A 70 32.38 12.91 -15.02
CA THR A 70 32.97 13.76 -13.98
C THR A 70 31.96 14.63 -13.21
N THR A 71 30.69 14.69 -13.63
CA THR A 71 29.72 15.62 -13.05
C THR A 71 28.58 14.89 -12.33
N THR A 72 28.57 14.99 -11.00
CA THR A 72 27.46 14.49 -10.17
C THR A 72 26.29 15.46 -10.24
N LEU A 73 25.11 15.01 -10.70
CA LEU A 73 23.87 15.77 -10.59
C LEU A 73 23.44 15.84 -9.12
N VAL A 74 23.76 16.95 -8.45
CA VAL A 74 23.30 17.23 -7.09
C VAL A 74 21.92 17.89 -7.19
N VAL A 75 20.85 17.12 -6.92
CA VAL A 75 19.53 17.70 -6.62
C VAL A 75 19.57 18.27 -5.20
N GLY A 76 20.27 19.40 -5.05
CA GLY A 76 20.58 20.02 -3.76
C GLY A 76 19.69 21.20 -3.39
N HIS A 77 18.80 21.63 -4.30
CA HIS A 77 17.97 22.79 -4.07
C HIS A 77 16.51 22.38 -3.90
N TRP A 78 16.05 22.50 -2.66
CA TRP A 78 14.64 22.38 -2.30
C TRP A 78 14.18 23.76 -1.85
N ASP A 79 13.33 24.38 -2.65
CA ASP A 79 12.67 25.61 -2.26
C ASP A 79 11.40 25.32 -1.49
N TYR A 80 11.21 26.07 -0.40
CA TYR A 80 9.97 26.04 0.34
C TYR A 80 8.86 26.70 -0.49
N LEU A 81 8.02 25.87 -1.12
CA LEU A 81 6.87 26.32 -1.92
C LEU A 81 5.66 26.71 -1.06
N GLY A 82 5.68 26.41 0.24
CA GLY A 82 4.58 26.69 1.16
C GLY A 82 4.06 25.45 1.89
N SER A 83 3.20 25.68 2.88
CA SER A 83 2.52 24.65 3.67
C SER A 83 1.02 24.91 3.70
N GLY A 84 0.23 23.84 3.78
CA GLY A 84 -1.23 23.93 3.81
C GLY A 84 -1.87 23.69 2.44
N TYR A 85 -3.18 23.86 2.39
CA TYR A 85 -3.93 23.65 1.17
C TYR A 85 -3.88 24.89 0.28
N SER A 86 -3.76 24.69 -1.03
CA SER A 86 -4.12 25.75 -1.98
C SER A 86 -5.59 26.14 -1.80
N PRO A 87 -6.04 27.32 -2.25
CA PRO A 87 -7.45 27.72 -2.12
C PRO A 87 -8.44 26.67 -2.64
N GLY A 88 -8.12 26.02 -3.77
CA GLY A 88 -8.94 24.92 -4.31
C GLY A 88 -8.86 23.64 -3.46
N ALA A 89 -7.67 23.27 -3.00
CA ALA A 89 -7.49 22.11 -2.13
C ALA A 89 -8.16 22.30 -0.75
N ALA A 90 -8.30 23.54 -0.28
CA ALA A 90 -8.97 23.85 0.98
C ALA A 90 -10.47 23.54 0.90
N LEU A 91 -11.11 23.86 -0.23
CA LEU A 91 -12.52 23.51 -0.49
C LEU A 91 -12.72 21.99 -0.55
N LEU A 92 -11.83 21.28 -1.23
CA LEU A 92 -11.86 19.81 -1.29
C LEU A 92 -11.68 19.21 0.12
N ALA A 93 -10.70 19.68 0.88
CA ALA A 93 -10.49 19.24 2.25
C ALA A 93 -11.75 19.49 3.09
N ALA A 94 -12.33 20.69 3.05
CA ALA A 94 -13.56 21.02 3.78
C ALA A 94 -14.71 20.06 3.47
N SER A 95 -14.88 19.67 2.19
CA SER A 95 -15.91 18.69 1.79
C SER A 95 -15.68 17.30 2.41
N VAL A 96 -14.42 16.88 2.55
CA VAL A 96 -14.04 15.61 3.18
C VAL A 96 -14.28 15.67 4.69
N TRP A 97 -13.89 16.77 5.33
CA TRP A 97 -14.14 16.99 6.76
C TRP A 97 -15.63 16.99 7.08
N HIS A 98 -16.43 17.72 6.30
CA HIS A 98 -17.87 17.78 6.47
C HIS A 98 -18.53 16.41 6.37
N ARG A 99 -18.18 15.63 5.34
CA ARG A 99 -18.69 14.26 5.16
C ARG A 99 -18.36 13.35 6.33
N ARG A 100 -17.12 13.42 6.83
CA ARG A 100 -16.68 12.67 8.00
C ARG A 100 -17.47 13.03 9.25
N GLU A 101 -17.78 14.30 9.42
CA GLU A 101 -18.55 14.75 10.58
C GLU A 101 -19.99 14.24 10.52
N LEU A 102 -20.61 14.30 9.34
CA LEU A 102 -21.92 13.68 9.12
C LEU A 102 -21.90 12.18 9.41
N GLU A 103 -20.91 11.44 8.89
CA GLU A 103 -20.75 10.00 9.18
C GLU A 103 -20.64 9.72 10.68
N ARG A 104 -19.95 10.57 11.45
CA ARG A 104 -19.87 10.44 12.91
C ARG A 104 -21.20 10.74 13.59
N GLN A 105 -21.91 11.77 13.14
CA GLN A 105 -23.24 12.13 13.66
C GLN A 105 -24.24 11.00 13.42
N PHE A 106 -24.32 10.47 12.20
CA PHE A 106 -25.14 9.30 11.86
C PHE A 106 -24.78 8.07 12.70
N ALA A 107 -23.48 7.83 12.95
CA ALA A 107 -23.05 6.73 13.81
C ALA A 107 -23.42 6.95 15.29
N ALA A 108 -23.39 8.20 15.77
CA ALA A 108 -23.71 8.57 17.14
C ALA A 108 -25.23 8.56 17.42
N GLU A 109 -26.04 8.92 16.43
CA GLU A 109 -27.51 8.95 16.50
C GLU A 109 -28.14 7.55 16.45
N GLY A 110 -27.34 6.49 16.34
CA GLY A 110 -27.83 5.11 16.29
C GLY A 110 -28.62 4.87 15.02
N GLY A 111 -27.91 4.83 13.88
CA GLY A 111 -28.49 4.51 12.58
C GLY A 111 -29.50 3.37 12.67
N CYS A 112 -30.72 3.65 12.18
CA CYS A 112 -31.83 2.71 12.06
C CYS A 112 -31.40 1.44 11.30
#